data_AF-A0A7V3U1K9-F1
#
_entry.id   AF-A0A7V3U1K9-F1
#
_cell.length_a   1.000
_cell.length_b   1.000
_cell.length_c   1.000
_cell.angle_alpha   90.00
_cell.angle_beta   90.00
_cell.angle_gamma   90.00
#
_symmetry.space_group_name_H-M   'P 1'
#
loop_
_entity.id
_entity.type
_entity.pdbx_description
1 polymer ?
#
loop_
_entity_poly.entity_id
_entity_poly.type
_entity_poly.pdbx_seq_one_letter_code
_entity_poly.pdbx_strand_id
1 'polypeptide(L)'
;MPSTQQEKAGLRDRPFSVLLGRLLFILSGVLPLLALALPDPDAMVLIWSVFVIVWLLRRPLARILSPLPAFTALIILFLFSGLITEVLAWGSTVWRGGDTPVVFHPQLGVDLTIAIGFYGGLGLGWALLARFFRFTLIETVLCAGIYGILVEQDGMVLLQILQTLPRNLPLALLLGAYVFLVYGAFTGIAFAPLAPIQGRRSHHWVRFVLVLPVSYVMANLGVISVLAIWELFGGLPDARSALTHPIW
;
A
#
# COMPACT_ATOMS: atom_id res chain seq x y z
N MET A 1 -1.80 -24.37 -45.58
CA MET A 1 -1.02 -24.77 -44.39
C MET A 1 0.02 -23.69 -44.11
N PRO A 2 -0.31 -22.64 -43.33
CA PRO A 2 0.64 -21.60 -42.93
C PRO A 2 1.59 -22.13 -41.85
N SER A 3 2.82 -21.66 -41.89
CA SER A 3 4.03 -22.30 -41.39
C SER A 3 4.28 -22.12 -39.89
N THR A 4 4.67 -23.22 -39.25
CA THR A 4 5.29 -23.36 -37.92
C THR A 4 6.63 -22.62 -37.76
N GLN A 5 7.04 -21.80 -38.74
CA GLN A 5 8.30 -21.05 -38.70
C GLN A 5 8.17 -19.61 -38.17
N GLN A 6 6.98 -18.99 -38.20
CA GLN A 6 6.81 -17.63 -37.66
C GLN A 6 6.75 -17.59 -36.12
N GLU A 7 6.42 -18.70 -35.44
CA GLU A 7 6.33 -18.75 -33.98
C GLU A 7 7.70 -18.87 -33.29
N LYS A 8 8.73 -19.34 -34.00
CA LYS A 8 10.09 -19.48 -33.45
C LYS A 8 10.93 -18.19 -33.50
N ALA A 9 10.53 -17.20 -34.31
CA ALA A 9 11.26 -15.93 -34.44
C ALA A 9 10.92 -14.92 -33.32
N GLY A 10 9.77 -15.06 -32.64
CA GLY A 10 9.30 -14.07 -31.64
C GLY A 10 9.84 -14.23 -30.22
N LEU A 11 10.61 -15.27 -29.92
CA LEU A 11 11.11 -15.56 -28.56
C LEU A 11 12.55 -15.09 -28.31
N ARG A 12 13.30 -14.71 -29.35
CA ARG A 12 14.75 -14.44 -29.23
C ARG A 12 15.12 -12.99 -28.91
N ASP A 13 14.20 -12.05 -29.10
CA ASP A 13 14.46 -10.62 -28.93
C ASP A 13 13.63 -9.98 -27.80
N ARG A 14 13.45 -10.68 -26.67
CA ARG A 14 13.10 -9.93 -25.45
C ARG A 14 14.35 -9.18 -25.03
N PRO A 15 14.37 -7.85 -25.08
CA PRO A 15 15.59 -7.10 -24.85
C PRO A 15 16.10 -7.43 -23.43
N PHE A 16 17.37 -7.77 -23.32
CA PHE A 16 18.06 -8.14 -22.08
C PHE A 16 17.71 -7.21 -20.91
N SER A 17 17.47 -5.92 -21.19
CA SER A 17 17.00 -4.91 -20.24
C SER A 17 15.70 -5.26 -19.52
N VAL A 18 14.74 -5.93 -20.18
CA VAL A 18 13.46 -6.33 -19.56
C VAL A 18 13.65 -7.49 -18.60
N LEU A 19 14.53 -8.44 -18.93
CA LEU A 19 14.86 -9.55 -18.04
C LEU A 19 15.65 -9.06 -16.82
N LEU A 20 16.67 -8.22 -17.06
CA LEU A 20 17.45 -7.61 -15.99
C LEU A 20 16.56 -6.78 -15.05
N GLY A 21 15.68 -5.93 -15.60
CA GLY A 21 14.76 -5.12 -14.78
C GLY A 21 13.82 -5.97 -13.93
N ARG A 22 13.32 -7.09 -14.47
CA ARG A 22 12.52 -8.04 -13.67
C ARG A 22 13.33 -8.71 -12.57
N LEU A 23 14.55 -9.13 -12.87
CA LEU A 23 15.42 -9.75 -11.88
C LEU A 23 15.74 -8.76 -10.75
N LEU A 24 16.10 -7.52 -11.08
CA LEU A 24 16.37 -6.46 -10.11
C LEU A 24 15.14 -6.16 -9.25
N PHE A 25 13.93 -6.13 -9.83
CA PHE A 25 12.69 -5.96 -9.07
C PHE A 25 12.41 -7.13 -8.12
N ILE A 26 12.70 -8.37 -8.54
CA ILE A 26 12.56 -9.54 -7.65
C ILE A 26 13.58 -9.47 -6.52
N LEU A 27 14.84 -9.16 -6.83
CA LEU A 27 15.91 -9.01 -5.86
C LEU A 27 15.61 -7.88 -4.85
N SER A 28 14.98 -6.78 -5.29
CA SER A 28 14.58 -5.72 -4.36
C SER A 28 13.52 -6.17 -3.36
N GLY A 29 12.72 -7.21 -3.68
CA GLY A 29 11.80 -7.83 -2.73
C GLY A 29 12.48 -8.69 -1.66
N VAL A 30 13.73 -9.13 -1.88
CA VAL A 30 14.49 -9.93 -0.92
C VAL A 30 15.22 -9.02 0.09
N LEU A 31 15.65 -7.83 -0.32
CA LEU A 31 16.41 -6.90 0.53
C LEU A 31 15.71 -6.58 1.87
N PRO A 32 14.39 -6.30 1.94
CA PRO A 32 13.72 -6.05 3.21
C PRO A 32 13.78 -7.21 4.20
N LEU A 33 13.95 -8.46 3.74
CA LEU A 33 14.11 -9.61 4.63
C LEU A 33 15.41 -9.53 5.43
N LEU A 34 16.45 -8.89 4.89
CA LEU A 34 17.70 -8.65 5.60
C LEU A 34 17.53 -7.63 6.74
N ALA A 35 16.55 -6.73 6.65
CA ALA A 35 16.25 -5.77 7.71
C ALA A 35 15.75 -6.45 8.99
N LEU A 36 15.19 -7.66 8.89
CA LEU A 36 14.78 -8.44 10.06
C LEU A 36 15.96 -8.99 10.87
N ALA A 37 17.16 -9.03 10.29
CA ALA A 37 18.38 -9.46 10.98
C ALA A 37 19.10 -8.30 11.69
N LEU A 38 18.60 -7.07 11.56
CA LEU A 38 19.16 -5.91 12.25
C LEU A 38 18.73 -5.90 13.73
N PRO A 39 19.50 -5.24 14.62
CA PRO A 39 19.18 -5.18 16.05
C PRO A 39 17.79 -4.57 16.36
N ASP A 40 17.36 -3.59 15.57
CA ASP A 40 16.07 -2.90 15.69
C ASP A 40 15.23 -3.13 14.42
N PRO A 41 14.66 -4.33 14.24
CA PRO A 41 13.97 -4.66 13.00
C PRO A 41 12.76 -3.75 12.78
N ASP A 42 12.54 -3.39 11.52
CA ASP A 42 11.33 -2.70 11.08
C ASP A 42 10.52 -3.64 10.18
N ALA A 43 9.54 -4.34 10.76
CA ALA A 43 8.67 -5.23 10.00
C ALA A 43 7.91 -4.51 8.87
N MET A 44 7.67 -3.20 8.99
CA MET A 44 7.01 -2.41 7.96
C MET A 44 7.70 -2.48 6.59
N VAL A 45 9.03 -2.62 6.54
CA VAL A 45 9.76 -2.74 5.26
C VAL A 45 9.34 -3.99 4.47
N LEU A 46 8.79 -5.02 5.14
CA LEU A 46 8.31 -6.23 4.50
C LEU A 46 7.12 -6.00 3.56
N ILE A 47 6.41 -4.86 3.67
CA ILE A 47 5.34 -4.51 2.75
C ILE A 47 5.82 -4.49 1.30
N TRP A 48 7.09 -4.10 1.07
CA TRP A 48 7.70 -4.15 -0.25
C TRP A 48 7.89 -5.58 -0.74
N SER A 49 8.35 -6.49 0.13
CA SER A 49 8.45 -7.92 -0.18
C SER A 49 7.08 -8.52 -0.53
N VAL A 50 6.05 -8.16 0.24
CA VAL A 50 4.66 -8.56 -0.03
C VAL A 50 4.20 -8.05 -1.40
N PHE A 51 4.49 -6.79 -1.73
CA PHE A 51 4.18 -6.24 -3.05
C PHE A 51 4.86 -7.00 -4.18
N VAL A 52 6.15 -7.34 -4.05
CA VAL A 52 6.88 -8.13 -5.06
C VAL A 52 6.26 -9.53 -5.22
N ILE A 53 5.91 -10.18 -4.12
CA ILE A 53 5.22 -11.49 -4.13
C ILE A 53 3.87 -11.38 -4.84
N VAL A 54 3.04 -10.41 -4.47
CA VAL A 54 1.73 -10.17 -5.09
C VAL A 54 1.88 -9.84 -6.59
N TRP A 55 2.90 -9.07 -6.96
CA TRP A 55 3.21 -8.79 -8.35
C TRP A 55 3.57 -10.07 -9.12
N LEU A 56 4.38 -10.97 -8.56
CA LEU A 56 4.71 -12.26 -9.17
C LEU A 56 3.46 -13.15 -9.30
N LEU A 57 2.60 -13.14 -8.28
CA LEU A 57 1.35 -13.90 -8.21
C LEU A 57 0.15 -13.17 -8.83
N ARG A 58 0.35 -12.05 -9.52
CA ARG A 58 -0.76 -11.22 -10.01
C ARG A 58 -1.71 -11.96 -10.95
N ARG A 59 -1.21 -12.91 -11.74
CA ARG A 59 -2.02 -13.71 -12.68
C ARG A 59 -2.92 -14.74 -11.98
N PRO A 60 -2.41 -15.62 -11.09
CA PRO A 60 -3.28 -16.51 -10.33
C PRO A 60 -4.27 -15.72 -9.46
N LEU A 61 -3.83 -14.63 -8.82
CA LEU A 61 -4.72 -13.75 -8.06
C LEU A 61 -5.82 -13.14 -8.93
N ALA A 62 -5.50 -12.66 -10.14
CA ALA A 62 -6.50 -12.17 -11.09
C ALA A 62 -7.56 -13.22 -11.46
N ARG A 63 -7.19 -14.51 -11.54
CA ARG A 63 -8.14 -15.60 -11.81
C ARG A 63 -9.03 -15.90 -10.62
N ILE A 64 -8.50 -15.81 -9.40
CA ILE A 64 -9.29 -15.99 -8.17
C ILE A 64 -10.32 -14.85 -8.05
N LEU A 65 -9.93 -13.64 -8.45
CA LEU A 65 -10.77 -12.44 -8.36
C LEU A 65 -11.69 -12.23 -9.56
N SER A 66 -11.51 -12.96 -10.66
CA SER A 66 -12.30 -12.75 -11.88
C SER A 66 -13.83 -12.92 -11.74
N PRO A 67 -14.36 -13.71 -10.79
CA PRO A 67 -15.81 -13.76 -10.55
C PRO A 67 -16.36 -12.48 -9.90
N LEU A 68 -15.51 -11.65 -9.28
CA LEU A 68 -15.93 -10.46 -8.56
C LEU A 68 -16.02 -9.24 -9.49
N PRO A 69 -16.99 -8.34 -9.28
CA PRO A 69 -16.95 -7.03 -9.91
C PRO A 69 -15.65 -6.31 -9.57
N ALA A 70 -15.02 -5.66 -10.56
CA ALA A 70 -13.71 -5.00 -10.38
C ALA A 70 -13.71 -3.98 -9.22
N PHE A 71 -14.83 -3.28 -9.03
CA PHE A 71 -15.03 -2.34 -7.92
C PHE A 71 -14.92 -3.04 -6.56
N THR A 72 -15.65 -4.16 -6.38
CA THR A 72 -15.62 -4.96 -5.16
C THR A 72 -14.26 -5.60 -4.93
N ALA A 73 -13.65 -6.15 -5.98
CA ALA A 73 -12.33 -6.76 -5.90
C ALA A 73 -11.27 -5.75 -5.43
N LEU A 74 -11.33 -4.51 -5.93
CA LEU A 74 -10.41 -3.46 -5.52
C LEU A 74 -10.55 -3.11 -4.04
N ILE A 75 -11.79 -2.93 -3.54
CA ILE A 75 -12.04 -2.65 -2.12
C ILE A 75 -11.51 -3.77 -1.23
N ILE A 76 -11.79 -5.03 -1.57
CA ILE A 76 -11.31 -6.20 -0.82
C ILE A 76 -9.79 -6.23 -0.77
N LEU A 77 -9.13 -5.96 -1.90
CA LEU A 77 -7.67 -5.96 -1.95
C LEU A 77 -7.05 -4.77 -1.19
N PHE A 78 -7.71 -3.61 -1.15
CA PHE A 78 -7.30 -2.49 -0.31
C PHE A 78 -7.41 -2.83 1.17
N LEU A 79 -8.52 -3.42 1.60
CA LEU A 79 -8.69 -3.91 2.97
C LEU A 79 -7.61 -4.94 3.33
N PHE A 80 -7.39 -5.93 2.47
CA PHE A 80 -6.37 -6.94 2.70
C PHE A 80 -4.96 -6.33 2.79
N SER A 81 -4.61 -5.43 1.87
CA SER A 81 -3.31 -4.75 1.93
C SER A 81 -3.17 -3.89 3.17
N GLY A 82 -4.24 -3.20 3.59
CA GLY A 82 -4.24 -2.33 4.75
C GLY A 82 -4.08 -3.10 6.06
N LEU A 83 -4.79 -4.22 6.21
CA LEU A 83 -4.64 -5.09 7.37
C LEU A 83 -3.21 -5.66 7.48
N ILE A 84 -2.59 -6.02 6.34
CA ILE A 84 -1.17 -6.41 6.34
C ILE A 84 -0.31 -5.24 6.82
N THR A 85 -0.55 -4.03 6.31
CA THR A 85 0.17 -2.83 6.71
C THR A 85 0.09 -2.60 8.21
N GLU A 86 -1.08 -2.69 8.83
CA GLU A 86 -1.22 -2.53 10.28
C GLU A 86 -0.54 -3.63 11.09
N VAL A 87 -0.66 -4.90 10.67
CA VAL A 87 0.03 -5.99 11.36
C VAL A 87 1.55 -5.80 11.31
N LEU A 88 2.09 -5.33 10.19
CA LEU A 88 3.52 -5.04 10.05
C LEU A 88 3.94 -3.84 10.89
N ALA A 89 3.19 -2.73 10.84
CA ALA A 89 3.46 -1.54 11.63
C ALA A 89 3.39 -1.88 13.14
N TRP A 90 2.37 -2.63 13.55
CA TRP A 90 2.19 -3.04 14.93
C TRP A 90 3.33 -3.95 15.40
N GLY A 91 3.71 -4.91 14.55
CA GLY A 91 4.86 -5.77 14.79
C GLY A 91 6.14 -4.96 15.01
N SER A 92 6.43 -3.95 14.15
CA SER A 92 7.60 -3.08 14.30
C SER A 92 7.66 -2.41 15.67
N THR A 93 6.53 -1.92 16.18
CA THR A 93 6.49 -1.25 17.49
C THR A 93 6.70 -2.22 18.64
N VAL A 94 6.03 -3.38 18.61
CA VAL A 94 6.16 -4.39 19.66
C VAL A 94 7.57 -4.95 19.71
N TRP A 95 8.21 -5.22 18.57
CA TRP A 95 9.61 -5.68 18.53
C TRP A 95 10.58 -4.69 19.17
N ARG A 96 10.30 -3.39 19.09
CA ARG A 96 11.10 -2.33 19.70
C ARG A 96 10.74 -2.06 21.16
N GLY A 97 9.81 -2.84 21.74
CA GLY A 97 9.34 -2.66 23.10
C GLY A 97 8.55 -1.36 23.31
N GLY A 98 7.92 -0.84 22.25
CA GLY A 98 7.11 0.38 22.32
C GLY A 98 5.70 0.09 22.86
N ASP A 99 5.21 0.95 23.76
CA ASP A 99 3.85 0.92 24.30
C ASP A 99 2.92 1.99 23.70
N THR A 100 3.44 2.89 22.88
CA THR A 100 2.66 3.97 22.26
C THR A 100 1.84 3.46 21.07
N PRO A 101 0.68 4.07 20.80
CA PRO A 101 -0.15 3.69 19.65
C PRO A 101 0.67 3.75 18.36
N VAL A 102 0.49 2.72 17.56
CA VAL A 102 1.29 2.48 16.35
C VAL A 102 0.76 3.32 15.20
N VAL A 103 -0.56 3.30 15.01
CA VAL A 103 -1.27 4.10 14.00
C VAL A 103 -2.58 4.63 14.57
N PHE A 104 -3.52 3.76 14.98
CA PHE A 104 -4.81 4.19 15.51
C PHE A 104 -5.01 3.81 16.99
N HIS A 105 -4.55 2.63 17.41
CA HIS A 105 -4.70 2.15 18.77
C HIS A 105 -3.52 1.25 19.20
N PRO A 106 -3.14 1.16 20.49
CA PRO A 106 -2.05 0.27 20.92
C PRO A 106 -2.40 -1.22 20.78
N GLN A 107 -3.65 -1.58 21.08
CA GLN A 107 -4.14 -2.95 20.96
C GLN A 107 -4.52 -3.29 19.52
N LEU A 108 -3.95 -4.38 18.98
CA LEU A 108 -4.06 -4.77 17.58
C LEU A 108 -5.50 -5.03 17.14
N GLY A 109 -6.34 -5.66 17.98
CA GLY A 109 -7.72 -5.96 17.62
C GLY A 109 -8.52 -4.69 17.35
N VAL A 110 -8.37 -3.69 18.23
CA VAL A 110 -9.00 -2.37 18.09
C VAL A 110 -8.44 -1.64 16.87
N ASP A 111 -7.12 -1.61 16.73
CA ASP A 111 -6.42 -0.97 15.61
C ASP A 111 -6.89 -1.53 14.26
N LEU A 112 -6.98 -2.85 14.12
CA LEU A 112 -7.50 -3.51 12.92
C LEU A 112 -8.97 -3.17 12.64
N THR A 113 -9.81 -2.95 13.67
CA THR A 113 -11.20 -2.51 13.42
C THR A 113 -11.25 -1.11 12.83
N ILE A 114 -10.46 -0.17 13.35
CA ILE A 114 -10.38 1.20 12.84
C ILE A 114 -9.77 1.20 11.43
N ALA A 115 -8.77 0.36 11.21
CA ALA A 115 -8.12 0.16 9.92
C ALA A 115 -9.10 -0.31 8.84
N ILE A 116 -10.08 -1.16 9.16
CA ILE A 116 -11.14 -1.53 8.20
C ILE A 116 -11.87 -0.27 7.70
N GLY A 117 -12.14 0.69 8.58
CA GLY A 117 -12.71 1.98 8.21
C GLY A 117 -11.77 2.76 7.30
N PHE A 118 -10.54 2.99 7.73
CA PHE A 118 -9.55 3.76 6.98
C PHE A 118 -9.28 3.18 5.58
N TYR A 119 -8.90 1.90 5.50
CA TYR A 119 -8.56 1.23 4.24
C TYR A 119 -9.78 0.89 3.39
N GLY A 120 -10.94 0.65 4.00
CA GLY A 120 -12.21 0.52 3.28
C GLY A 120 -12.60 1.83 2.61
N GLY A 121 -12.43 2.95 3.33
CA GLY A 121 -12.56 4.31 2.80
C GLY A 121 -11.59 4.58 1.64
N LEU A 122 -10.29 4.29 1.81
CA LEU A 122 -9.31 4.41 0.73
C LEU A 122 -9.67 3.54 -0.48
N GLY A 123 -10.07 2.29 -0.25
CA GLY A 123 -10.51 1.37 -1.31
C GLY A 123 -11.71 1.92 -2.06
N LEU A 124 -12.69 2.51 -1.36
CA LEU A 124 -13.85 3.16 -1.97
C LEU A 124 -13.43 4.39 -2.79
N GLY A 125 -12.56 5.24 -2.26
CA GLY A 125 -12.04 6.41 -2.97
C GLY A 125 -11.32 6.03 -4.26
N TRP A 126 -10.44 5.03 -4.19
CA TRP A 126 -9.76 4.50 -5.38
C TRP A 126 -10.73 3.82 -6.35
N ALA A 127 -11.75 3.12 -5.87
CA ALA A 127 -12.75 2.49 -6.73
C ALA A 127 -13.64 3.52 -7.45
N LEU A 128 -13.98 4.62 -6.78
CA LEU A 128 -14.65 5.78 -7.38
C LEU A 128 -13.75 6.44 -8.43
N LEU A 129 -12.50 6.75 -8.09
CA LEU A 129 -11.54 7.32 -9.03
C LEU A 129 -11.32 6.42 -10.25
N ALA A 130 -11.23 5.10 -10.05
CA ALA A 130 -11.07 4.10 -11.10
C ALA A 130 -12.30 3.98 -12.01
N ARG A 131 -13.49 4.41 -11.54
CA ARG A 131 -14.70 4.50 -12.37
C ARG A 131 -14.63 5.64 -13.38
N PHE A 132 -14.01 6.76 -13.00
CA PHE A 132 -13.91 7.96 -13.85
C PHE A 132 -12.59 8.04 -14.63
N PHE A 133 -11.52 7.47 -14.08
CA PHE A 133 -10.17 7.54 -14.62
C PHE A 133 -9.55 6.15 -14.69
N ARG A 134 -8.73 5.90 -15.71
CA ARG A 134 -7.92 4.69 -15.81
C ARG A 134 -6.51 5.01 -15.34
N PHE A 135 -5.98 4.25 -14.38
CA PHE A 135 -4.61 4.42 -13.88
C PHE A 135 -3.81 3.16 -14.16
N THR A 136 -2.60 3.29 -14.70
CA THR A 136 -1.64 2.16 -14.75
C THR A 136 -1.16 1.82 -13.35
N LEU A 137 -0.64 0.61 -13.14
CA LEU A 137 -0.05 0.21 -11.85
C LEU A 137 1.06 1.18 -11.39
N ILE A 138 1.88 1.68 -12.32
CA ILE A 138 2.92 2.65 -11.99
C ILE A 138 2.28 3.96 -11.54
N GLU A 139 1.29 4.46 -12.29
CA GLU A 139 0.55 5.68 -11.93
C GLU A 139 -0.09 5.57 -10.53
N THR A 140 -0.70 4.43 -10.17
CA THR A 140 -1.30 4.22 -8.83
C THR A 140 -0.24 4.22 -7.74
N VAL A 141 0.88 3.52 -7.95
CA VAL A 141 2.01 3.47 -7.01
C VAL A 141 2.60 4.87 -6.81
N LEU A 142 2.79 5.64 -7.88
CA LEU A 142 3.31 7.00 -7.79
C LEU A 142 2.36 7.93 -7.02
N CYS A 143 1.06 7.89 -7.34
CA CYS A 143 0.09 8.74 -6.65
C CYS A 143 -0.02 8.40 -5.17
N ALA A 144 -0.04 7.11 -4.83
CA ALA A 144 -0.09 6.65 -3.46
C ALA A 144 1.18 7.01 -2.68
N GLY A 145 2.37 6.85 -3.28
CA GLY A 145 3.62 7.25 -2.65
C GLY A 145 3.69 8.74 -2.35
N ILE A 146 3.22 9.60 -3.27
CA ILE A 146 3.09 11.05 -3.02
C ILE A 146 2.06 11.32 -1.93
N TYR A 147 0.90 10.67 -1.99
CA TYR A 147 -0.13 10.78 -0.96
C TYR A 147 0.42 10.46 0.43
N GLY A 148 1.16 9.37 0.57
CA GLY A 148 1.81 8.97 1.82
C GLY A 148 2.68 10.08 2.39
N ILE A 149 3.60 10.63 1.60
CA ILE A 149 4.46 11.74 2.08
C ILE A 149 3.63 12.93 2.60
N LEU A 150 2.55 13.28 1.91
CA LEU A 150 1.76 14.47 2.23
C LEU A 150 0.83 14.28 3.44
N VAL A 151 0.33 13.07 3.65
CA VAL A 151 -0.76 12.79 4.61
C VAL A 151 -0.27 12.04 5.85
N GLU A 152 0.82 11.29 5.75
CA GLU A 152 1.35 10.50 6.87
C GLU A 152 1.54 11.39 8.11
N GLN A 153 0.93 10.95 9.22
CA GLN A 153 0.89 11.68 10.49
C GLN A 153 0.41 13.13 10.33
N ASP A 154 -0.69 13.34 9.59
CA ASP A 154 -1.26 14.67 9.29
C ASP A 154 -0.25 15.64 8.66
N GLY A 155 0.65 15.11 7.83
CA GLY A 155 1.68 15.87 7.13
C GLY A 155 2.95 16.15 7.94
N MET A 156 3.06 15.62 9.16
CA MET A 156 4.27 15.74 9.97
C MET A 156 5.50 15.12 9.30
N VAL A 157 5.32 14.05 8.52
CA VAL A 157 6.41 13.43 7.74
C VAL A 157 6.96 14.39 6.68
N LEU A 158 6.08 15.08 5.93
CA LEU A 158 6.51 16.09 4.96
C LEU A 158 7.32 17.20 5.67
N LEU A 159 6.82 17.69 6.80
CA LEU A 159 7.52 18.72 7.57
C LEU A 159 8.89 18.23 8.04
N GLN A 160 9.00 16.99 8.53
CA GLN A 160 10.27 16.38 8.94
C GLN A 160 11.26 16.28 7.78
N ILE A 161 10.81 15.86 6.59
CA ILE A 161 11.64 15.81 5.38
C ILE A 161 12.15 17.22 5.04
N LEU A 162 11.28 18.22 5.02
CA LEU A 162 11.64 19.61 4.69
C LEU A 162 12.59 20.23 5.72
N GLN A 163 12.45 19.90 7.00
CA GLN A 163 13.34 20.36 8.06
C GLN A 163 14.71 19.66 8.02
N THR A 164 14.75 18.41 7.57
CA THR A 164 15.98 17.62 7.45
C THR A 164 16.76 18.00 6.18
N LEU A 165 16.07 18.39 5.11
CA LEU A 165 16.64 18.67 3.78
C LEU A 165 17.86 19.62 3.80
N PRO A 166 17.84 20.77 4.51
CA PRO A 166 18.97 21.71 4.51
C PRO A 166 20.17 21.20 5.31
N ARG A 167 19.97 20.28 6.25
CA ARG A 167 21.00 19.77 7.17
C ARG A 167 21.60 18.46 6.68
N ASN A 168 20.79 17.61 6.07
CA ASN A 168 21.17 16.27 5.63
C ASN A 168 20.27 15.80 4.47
N LEU A 169 20.61 16.23 3.25
CA LEU A 169 19.88 15.85 2.03
C LEU A 169 19.75 14.33 1.84
N PRO A 170 20.82 13.50 2.01
CA PRO A 170 20.69 12.05 1.88
C PRO A 170 19.66 11.44 2.84
N LEU A 171 19.65 11.86 4.11
CA LEU A 171 18.68 11.37 5.08
C LEU A 171 17.25 11.80 4.73
N ALA A 172 17.05 13.06 4.31
CA ALA A 172 15.74 13.56 3.90
C ALA A 172 15.19 12.77 2.69
N LEU A 173 16.04 12.49 1.70
CA LEU A 173 15.68 11.66 0.55
C LEU A 173 15.36 10.22 0.95
N LEU A 174 16.11 9.64 1.89
CA LEU A 174 15.87 8.30 2.40
C LEU A 174 14.52 8.20 3.13
N LEU A 175 14.20 9.17 3.99
CA LEU A 175 12.91 9.24 4.68
C LEU A 175 11.74 9.36 3.69
N GLY A 176 11.86 10.27 2.72
CA GLY A 176 10.85 10.43 1.67
C GLY A 176 10.69 9.18 0.83
N ALA A 177 11.79 8.54 0.41
CA ALA A 177 11.77 7.30 -0.34
C ALA A 177 11.15 6.15 0.45
N TYR A 178 11.44 6.04 1.74
CA TYR A 178 10.84 5.03 2.62
C TYR A 178 9.31 5.14 2.65
N VAL A 179 8.77 6.31 3.01
CA VAL A 179 7.31 6.51 3.11
C VAL A 179 6.65 6.35 1.74
N PHE A 180 7.27 6.87 0.69
CA PHE A 180 6.81 6.71 -0.68
C PHE A 180 6.70 5.23 -1.07
N LEU A 181 7.71 4.43 -0.77
CA LEU A 181 7.75 3.00 -1.11
C LEU A 181 6.73 2.21 -0.30
N VAL A 182 6.54 2.52 0.99
CA VAL A 182 5.54 1.87 1.84
C VAL A 182 4.13 2.08 1.28
N TYR A 183 3.73 3.33 1.05
CA TYR A 183 2.40 3.66 0.50
C TYR A 183 2.23 3.19 -0.94
N GLY A 184 3.29 3.31 -1.74
CA GLY A 184 3.34 2.81 -3.09
C GLY A 184 3.16 1.29 -3.15
N ALA A 185 3.84 0.53 -2.28
CA ALA A 185 3.71 -0.92 -2.16
C ALA A 185 2.32 -1.33 -1.72
N PHE A 186 1.77 -0.69 -0.69
CA PHE A 186 0.41 -0.90 -0.21
C PHE A 186 -0.62 -0.78 -1.37
N THR A 187 -0.59 0.32 -2.12
CA THR A 187 -1.50 0.48 -3.25
C THR A 187 -1.15 -0.47 -4.40
N GLY A 188 0.13 -0.76 -4.59
CA GLY A 188 0.63 -1.71 -5.57
C GLY A 188 0.10 -3.14 -5.34
N ILE A 189 0.03 -3.59 -4.09
CA ILE A 189 -0.57 -4.87 -3.69
C ILE A 189 -2.03 -4.92 -4.15
N ALA A 190 -2.78 -3.84 -3.92
CA ALA A 190 -4.18 -3.79 -4.29
C ALA A 190 -4.42 -3.76 -5.81
N PHE A 191 -3.58 -3.04 -6.56
CA PHE A 191 -3.78 -2.86 -8.00
C PHE A 191 -3.10 -3.91 -8.88
N ALA A 192 -2.02 -4.55 -8.44
CA ALA A 192 -1.25 -5.47 -9.27
C ALA A 192 -2.08 -6.63 -9.85
N PRO A 193 -2.99 -7.28 -9.10
CA PRO A 193 -3.88 -8.33 -9.64
C PRO A 193 -4.87 -7.81 -10.69
N LEU A 194 -5.20 -6.52 -10.66
CA LEU A 194 -6.23 -5.90 -11.51
C LEU A 194 -5.65 -5.16 -12.74
N ALA A 195 -4.33 -5.11 -12.85
CA ALA A 195 -3.61 -4.41 -13.92
C ALA A 195 -4.01 -4.74 -15.38
N PRO A 196 -4.45 -5.97 -15.76
CA PRO A 196 -4.83 -6.23 -17.15
C PRO A 196 -6.19 -5.63 -17.59
N ILE A 197 -6.94 -4.97 -16.70
CA ILE A 197 -8.28 -4.42 -16.99
C ILE A 197 -8.16 -2.96 -17.50
N GLN A 198 -7.61 -2.72 -18.70
CA GLN A 198 -7.48 -1.35 -19.23
C GLN A 198 -7.85 -1.19 -20.71
N GLY A 199 -8.94 -0.45 -20.96
CA GLY A 199 -9.28 0.19 -22.24
C GLY A 199 -8.59 1.57 -22.39
N ARG A 200 -9.10 2.44 -23.28
CA ARG A 200 -8.48 3.74 -23.65
C ARG A 200 -8.14 4.62 -22.43
N ARG A 201 -6.89 5.12 -22.41
CA ARG A 201 -6.27 5.92 -21.34
C ARG A 201 -6.84 7.34 -21.32
N SER A 202 -7.18 7.87 -20.14
CA SER A 202 -7.49 9.31 -19.98
C SER A 202 -6.19 10.10 -19.85
N HIS A 203 -6.04 11.16 -20.63
CA HIS A 203 -4.83 11.99 -20.67
C HIS A 203 -4.86 13.21 -19.73
N HIS A 204 -5.93 13.40 -18.96
CA HIS A 204 -6.09 14.61 -18.14
C HIS A 204 -5.25 14.54 -16.86
N TRP A 205 -4.37 15.52 -16.64
CA TRP A 205 -3.51 15.60 -15.44
C TRP A 205 -4.31 15.76 -14.14
N VAL A 206 -5.51 16.35 -14.21
CA VAL A 206 -6.41 16.57 -13.07
C VAL A 206 -6.70 15.28 -12.30
N ARG A 207 -6.71 14.12 -12.98
CA ARG A 207 -6.91 12.82 -12.33
C ARG A 207 -5.91 12.56 -11.20
N PHE A 208 -4.67 13.02 -11.36
CA PHE A 208 -3.61 12.82 -10.36
C PHE A 208 -3.80 13.73 -9.15
N VAL A 209 -4.24 14.96 -9.38
CA VAL A 209 -4.54 15.90 -8.29
C VAL A 209 -5.75 15.46 -7.49
N LEU A 210 -6.78 14.91 -8.15
CA LEU A 210 -7.98 14.42 -7.48
C LEU A 210 -7.74 13.19 -6.60
N VAL A 211 -6.68 12.39 -6.84
CA VAL A 211 -6.35 11.25 -5.98
C VAL A 211 -6.20 11.68 -4.53
N LEU A 212 -5.52 12.81 -4.27
CA LEU A 212 -5.20 13.27 -2.93
C LEU A 212 -6.45 13.59 -2.08
N PRO A 213 -7.30 14.57 -2.46
CA PRO A 213 -8.44 14.95 -1.65
C PRO A 213 -9.50 13.84 -1.59
N VAL A 214 -9.70 13.08 -2.68
CA VAL A 214 -10.69 11.99 -2.67
C VAL A 214 -10.24 10.86 -1.72
N SER A 215 -8.97 10.46 -1.79
CA SER A 215 -8.44 9.43 -0.88
C SER A 215 -8.50 9.88 0.57
N TYR A 216 -8.07 11.12 0.85
CA TYR A 216 -8.08 11.68 2.21
C TYR A 216 -9.50 11.74 2.79
N VAL A 217 -10.46 12.30 2.05
CA VAL A 217 -11.84 12.43 2.51
C VAL A 217 -12.47 11.05 2.73
N MET A 218 -12.29 10.12 1.78
CA MET A 218 -12.90 8.80 1.90
C MET A 218 -12.29 7.98 3.04
N ALA A 219 -10.98 8.07 3.27
CA ALA A 219 -10.32 7.41 4.40
C ALA A 219 -10.87 7.91 5.74
N ASN A 220 -10.98 9.23 5.91
CA ASN A 220 -11.53 9.84 7.11
C ASN A 220 -13.01 9.49 7.32
N LEU A 221 -13.83 9.53 6.27
CA LEU A 221 -15.24 9.10 6.35
C LEU A 221 -15.35 7.63 6.78
N GLY A 222 -14.46 6.77 6.30
CA GLY A 222 -14.40 5.38 6.71
C GLY A 222 -14.06 5.20 8.19
N VAL A 223 -13.05 5.92 8.70
CA VAL A 223 -12.71 5.94 10.12
C VAL A 223 -13.88 6.45 10.97
N ILE A 224 -14.45 7.61 10.61
CA ILE A 224 -15.61 8.20 11.31
C ILE A 224 -16.77 7.20 11.37
N SER A 225 -17.02 6.46 10.28
CA SER A 225 -18.09 5.46 10.24
C SER A 225 -17.84 4.32 11.24
N VAL A 226 -16.61 3.82 11.34
CA VAL A 226 -16.27 2.78 12.31
C VAL A 226 -16.35 3.30 13.75
N LEU A 227 -15.84 4.50 14.01
CA LEU A 227 -15.93 5.12 15.34
C LEU A 227 -17.38 5.34 15.76
N ALA A 228 -18.24 5.82 14.86
CA ALA A 228 -19.67 5.96 15.12
C ALA A 228 -20.33 4.62 15.45
N ILE A 229 -19.93 3.53 14.79
CA ILE A 229 -20.39 2.18 15.13
C ILE A 229 -19.94 1.80 16.55
N TRP A 230 -18.67 2.01 16.90
CA TRP A 230 -18.16 1.74 18.25
C TRP A 230 -18.92 2.52 19.33
N GLU A 231 -19.20 3.81 19.10
CA GLU A 231 -19.99 4.63 20.03
C GLU A 231 -21.39 4.04 20.29
N LEU A 232 -22.04 3.46 19.28
CA LEU A 232 -23.33 2.76 19.45
C LEU A 232 -23.22 1.51 20.35
N PHE A 233 -22.02 0.94 20.50
CA PHE A 233 -21.75 -0.25 21.31
C PHE A 233 -20.97 0.06 22.61
N GLY A 234 -20.96 1.33 23.05
CA GLY A 234 -20.35 1.73 24.32
C GLY A 234 -18.95 2.34 24.21
N GLY A 235 -18.51 2.68 22.99
CA GLY A 235 -17.23 3.33 22.72
C GLY A 235 -16.07 2.36 22.53
N LEU A 236 -14.89 2.91 22.20
CA LEU A 236 -13.66 2.13 22.17
C LEU A 236 -13.23 1.75 23.59
N PRO A 237 -12.60 0.57 23.80
CA PRO A 237 -12.00 0.24 25.07
C PRO A 237 -10.84 1.21 25.38
N ASP A 238 -10.57 1.41 26.67
CA ASP A 238 -9.42 2.23 27.09
C ASP A 238 -8.10 1.66 26.52
N ALA A 239 -7.23 2.57 26.09
CA ALA A 239 -5.91 2.23 25.60
C ALA A 239 -5.06 1.60 26.72
N ARG A 240 -4.43 0.45 26.44
CA ARG A 240 -3.53 -0.27 27.35
C ARG A 240 -2.22 -0.57 26.64
N SER A 241 -1.20 -0.96 27.41
CA SER A 241 0.09 -1.36 26.86
C SER A 241 -0.08 -2.54 25.88
N ALA A 242 0.45 -2.38 24.67
CA ALA A 242 0.46 -3.41 23.64
C ALA A 242 1.29 -4.64 24.05
N LEU A 243 2.27 -4.45 24.95
CA LEU A 243 3.12 -5.53 25.45
C LEU A 243 2.39 -6.46 26.43
N THR A 244 1.45 -5.92 27.20
CA THR A 244 0.70 -6.68 28.22
C THR A 244 -0.69 -7.09 27.74
N HIS A 245 -1.30 -6.28 26.88
CA HIS A 245 -2.64 -6.47 26.31
C HIS A 245 -2.58 -6.32 24.78
N PRO A 246 -1.98 -7.28 24.05
CA PRO A 246 -1.69 -7.08 22.63
C PRO A 246 -2.92 -7.00 21.72
N ILE A 247 -4.08 -7.52 22.15
CA ILE A 247 -5.26 -7.67 21.29
C ILE A 247 -6.42 -6.74 21.68
N TRP A 248 -6.78 -6.65 22.96
CA TRP A 248 -7.93 -5.87 23.48
C TRP A 248 -7.58 -5.19 24.80
#